data_AF-A0ABD3WFN0-F1
#
_entry.id   AF-A0ABD3WFN0-F1
#
_cell.length_a   1.000
_cell.length_b   1.000
_cell.length_c   1.000
_cell.angle_alpha   90.00
_cell.angle_beta   90.00
_cell.angle_gamma   90.00
#
_symmetry.space_group_name_H-M   'P 1'
#
loop_
_entity.id
_entity.type
_entity.pdbx_description
1 polymer ?
#
loop_
_entity_poly.entity_id
_entity_poly.type
_entity_poly.pdbx_seq_one_letter_code
_entity_poly.pdbx_strand_id
1 'polypeptide(L)'
;MAKTYDFQWRILVPELLQKGAIFDRWDEECSLLEPNCLVRVDEYGFFIYWKSDGKEGQVLEISQVNDIRLGLPPKINDPKVIIDLEQKGTGPMDSRTVTICSGLDLVNINYTPMIARDQETAKMWFEGLRKLTPNTKANNICPMTSLKK
;
A
#
# COMPACT_ATOMS: atom_id res chain seq x y z
N MET A 1 -13.22 -27.16 -33.18
CA MET A 1 -13.11 -25.72 -32.87
C MET A 1 -12.32 -25.57 -31.58
N ALA A 2 -11.22 -24.82 -31.57
CA ALA A 2 -10.50 -24.52 -30.33
C ALA A 2 -11.37 -23.58 -29.49
N LYS A 3 -11.56 -23.88 -28.20
CA LYS A 3 -12.19 -22.94 -27.26
C LYS A 3 -11.38 -21.65 -27.25
N THR A 4 -12.03 -20.52 -27.46
CA THR A 4 -11.43 -19.20 -27.23
C THR A 4 -10.96 -19.14 -25.79
N TYR A 5 -9.66 -18.96 -25.59
CA TYR A 5 -9.09 -18.77 -24.25
C TYR A 5 -9.46 -17.38 -23.76
N ASP A 6 -10.13 -17.32 -22.62
CA ASP A 6 -10.51 -16.07 -21.98
C ASP A 6 -9.44 -15.66 -20.96
N PHE A 7 -8.70 -14.59 -21.25
CA PHE A 7 -7.60 -14.12 -20.42
C PHE A 7 -8.13 -13.38 -19.18
N GLN A 8 -8.41 -14.14 -18.13
CA GLN A 8 -8.84 -13.64 -16.83
C GLN A 8 -7.65 -13.09 -16.04
N TRP A 9 -7.37 -11.79 -16.23
CA TRP A 9 -6.32 -11.05 -15.52
C TRP A 9 -6.82 -10.29 -14.29
N ARG A 10 -8.13 -10.06 -14.18
CA ARG A 10 -8.72 -9.29 -13.09
C ARG A 10 -8.77 -10.13 -11.82
N ILE A 11 -8.23 -9.57 -10.75
CA ILE A 11 -8.49 -10.02 -9.37
C ILE A 11 -9.41 -8.99 -8.75
N LEU A 12 -10.49 -9.43 -8.12
CA LEU A 12 -11.40 -8.53 -7.42
C LEU A 12 -10.67 -7.85 -6.28
N VAL A 13 -10.62 -6.52 -6.32
CA VAL A 13 -10.05 -5.71 -5.25
C VAL A 13 -10.98 -5.76 -4.04
N PRO A 14 -10.51 -6.24 -2.87
CA PRO A 14 -11.31 -6.24 -1.65
C PRO A 14 -11.94 -4.87 -1.38
N GLU A 15 -13.22 -4.86 -1.02
CA GLU A 15 -13.99 -3.62 -0.82
C GLU A 15 -13.35 -2.69 0.23
N LEU A 16 -12.71 -3.27 1.27
CA LEU A 16 -11.99 -2.51 2.29
C LEU A 16 -10.85 -1.66 1.70
N LEU A 17 -10.14 -2.17 0.69
CA LEU A 17 -9.04 -1.45 0.03
C LEU A 17 -9.58 -0.35 -0.89
N GLN A 18 -10.73 -0.58 -1.52
CA GLN A 18 -11.40 0.43 -2.35
C GLN A 18 -12.02 1.55 -1.52
N LYS A 19 -12.66 1.22 -0.39
CA LYS A 19 -13.18 2.21 0.57
C LYS A 19 -12.04 3.05 1.16
N GLY A 20 -10.92 2.40 1.44
CA GLY A 20 -9.76 3.03 2.02
C GLY A 20 -9.74 3.00 3.54
N ALA A 21 -8.59 3.32 4.10
CA ALA A 21 -8.42 3.56 5.52
C ALA A 21 -7.40 4.67 5.74
N ILE A 22 -7.43 5.25 6.93
CA ILE A 22 -6.54 6.32 7.34
C ILE A 22 -5.27 5.72 7.95
N PHE A 23 -4.13 6.18 7.46
CA PHE A 23 -2.80 5.80 7.95
C PHE A 23 -1.98 7.06 8.23
N ASP A 24 -1.04 6.95 9.17
CA ASP A 24 0.07 7.89 9.26
C ASP A 24 1.26 7.30 8.50
N ARG A 25 1.95 8.12 7.71
CA ARG A 25 3.12 7.71 6.92
C ARG A 25 4.35 8.48 7.40
N TRP A 26 5.46 7.79 7.54
CA TRP A 26 6.76 8.44 7.74
C TRP A 26 7.51 8.48 6.41
N ASP A 27 7.81 9.69 5.94
CA ASP A 27 8.66 9.90 4.77
C ASP A 27 10.13 9.90 5.20
N GLU A 28 10.86 8.82 4.89
CA GLU A 28 12.27 8.69 5.28
C GLU A 28 13.18 9.69 4.55
N GLU A 29 12.85 10.10 3.32
CA GLU A 29 13.65 11.04 2.53
C GLU A 29 13.54 12.46 3.10
N CYS A 30 12.33 12.88 3.43
CA CYS A 30 12.07 14.20 4.00
C CYS A 30 12.17 14.25 5.53
N SER A 31 12.30 13.09 6.19
CA SER A 31 12.20 12.94 7.65
C SER A 31 10.95 13.63 8.22
N LEU A 32 9.82 13.43 7.53
CA LEU A 32 8.56 14.12 7.83
C LEU A 32 7.45 13.10 8.10
N LEU A 33 6.68 13.34 9.15
CA LEU A 33 5.43 12.63 9.39
C LEU A 33 4.33 13.23 8.52
N GLU A 34 3.69 12.40 7.71
CA GLU A 34 2.47 12.71 6.98
C GLU A 34 1.28 12.06 7.69
N PRO A 35 0.55 12.85 8.50
CA PRO A 35 -0.57 12.30 9.25
C PRO A 35 -1.81 12.13 8.37
N ASN A 36 -2.72 11.27 8.82
CA ASN A 36 -4.07 11.13 8.27
C ASN A 36 -4.15 10.89 6.75
N CYS A 37 -3.21 10.15 6.18
CA CYS A 37 -3.23 9.74 4.78
C CYS A 37 -4.40 8.79 4.52
N LEU A 38 -5.35 9.21 3.66
CA LEU A 38 -6.38 8.31 3.16
C LEU A 38 -5.79 7.43 2.07
N VAL A 39 -5.47 6.19 2.41
CA VAL A 39 -4.90 5.19 1.48
C VAL A 39 -6.02 4.38 0.85
N ARG A 40 -5.95 4.15 -0.46
CA ARG A 40 -6.94 3.42 -1.27
C ARG A 40 -6.26 2.61 -2.38
N VAL A 41 -6.99 1.64 -2.90
CA VAL A 41 -6.64 0.90 -4.13
C VAL A 41 -7.72 1.16 -5.17
N ASP A 42 -7.33 1.33 -6.43
CA ASP A 42 -8.29 1.53 -7.53
C ASP A 42 -9.11 0.26 -7.80
N GLU A 43 -10.20 0.40 -8.54
CA GLU A 43 -11.13 -0.70 -8.81
C GLU A 43 -10.51 -1.86 -9.60
N TYR A 44 -9.43 -1.63 -10.34
CA TYR A 44 -8.73 -2.63 -11.15
C TYR A 44 -7.48 -3.19 -10.48
N GLY A 45 -7.05 -2.64 -9.34
CA GLY A 45 -5.88 -3.10 -8.59
C GLY A 45 -4.56 -2.83 -9.30
N PHE A 46 -4.48 -1.69 -9.99
CA PHE A 46 -3.26 -1.19 -10.61
C PHE A 46 -2.45 -0.27 -9.71
N PHE A 47 -3.12 0.51 -8.86
CA PHE A 47 -2.53 1.58 -8.09
C PHE A 47 -2.98 1.54 -6.63
N ILE A 48 -2.01 1.64 -5.74
CA ILE A 48 -2.21 2.08 -4.36
C ILE A 48 -1.99 3.59 -4.37
N TYR A 49 -2.95 4.37 -3.90
CA TYR A 49 -2.82 5.83 -3.88
C TYR A 49 -3.25 6.37 -2.53
N TRP A 50 -2.66 7.49 -2.14
CA TRP A 50 -2.99 8.15 -0.89
C TRP A 50 -2.83 9.65 -0.97
N LYS A 51 -3.48 10.34 -0.05
CA LYS A 51 -3.39 11.78 0.10
C LYS A 51 -3.45 12.16 1.57
N SER A 52 -2.49 12.96 2.02
CA SER A 52 -2.52 13.63 3.31
C SER A 52 -3.17 15.02 3.18
N ASP A 53 -3.71 15.55 4.27
CA ASP A 53 -4.31 16.87 4.29
C ASP A 53 -3.29 17.96 3.93
N GLY A 54 -3.63 18.79 2.93
CA GLY A 54 -2.75 19.87 2.46
C GLY A 54 -1.55 19.41 1.61
N LYS A 55 -1.44 18.11 1.30
CA LYS A 55 -0.41 17.55 0.41
C LYS A 55 -0.99 17.13 -0.94
N GLU A 56 -0.10 16.98 -1.91
CA GLU A 56 -0.45 16.37 -3.20
C GLU A 56 -0.72 14.87 -3.05
N GLY A 57 -1.53 14.32 -3.96
CA GLY A 57 -1.80 12.88 -3.97
C GLY A 57 -0.57 12.12 -4.47
N GLN A 58 -0.26 11.02 -3.80
CA GLN A 58 0.81 10.11 -4.18
C GLN A 58 0.22 8.80 -4.70
N VAL A 59 0.95 8.13 -5.58
CA VAL A 59 0.54 6.88 -6.20
C VAL A 59 1.71 5.92 -6.29
N LEU A 60 1.43 4.64 -6.10
CA LEU A 60 2.34 3.53 -6.24
C LEU A 60 1.69 2.47 -7.13
N GLU A 61 2.39 2.08 -8.19
CA GLU A 61 1.93 1.02 -9.07
C GLU A 61 2.13 -0.35 -8.42
N ILE A 62 1.07 -1.16 -8.33
CA ILE A 62 1.11 -2.49 -7.72
C ILE A 62 2.07 -3.44 -8.44
N SER A 63 2.28 -3.24 -9.75
CA SER A 63 3.25 -4.02 -10.53
C SER A 63 4.70 -3.88 -10.04
N GLN A 64 5.00 -2.78 -9.34
CA GLN A 64 6.31 -2.50 -8.75
C GLN A 64 6.43 -2.96 -7.30
N VAL A 65 5.36 -3.52 -6.73
CA VAL A 65 5.35 -4.02 -5.36
C VAL A 65 5.90 -5.44 -5.33
N ASN A 66 7.01 -5.62 -4.63
CA ASN A 66 7.72 -6.87 -4.52
C ASN A 66 7.26 -7.70 -3.30
N ASP A 67 6.92 -7.04 -2.20
CA ASP A 67 6.46 -7.68 -0.97
C ASP A 67 5.59 -6.73 -0.14
N ILE A 68 4.72 -7.30 0.69
CA ILE A 68 3.99 -6.58 1.73
C ILE A 68 4.36 -7.23 3.06
N ARG A 69 4.77 -6.40 4.02
CA ARG A 69 5.19 -6.84 5.35
C ARG A 69 4.27 -6.26 6.42
N LEU A 70 4.04 -7.03 7.46
CA LEU A 70 3.35 -6.59 8.68
C LEU A 70 4.39 -6.56 9.80
N GLY A 71 4.35 -5.57 10.69
CA GLY A 71 5.28 -5.54 11.83
C GLY A 71 6.62 -4.84 11.57
N LEU A 72 6.78 -4.15 10.44
CA LEU A 72 8.03 -3.46 10.10
C LEU A 72 7.86 -1.94 10.24
N PRO A 73 8.08 -1.35 11.42
CA PRO A 73 7.92 0.09 11.64
C PRO A 73 8.94 0.93 10.84
N PRO A 74 8.63 2.22 10.57
CA PRO A 74 9.62 3.15 10.02
C PRO A 74 10.79 3.39 10.95
N LYS A 75 11.95 3.77 10.39
CA LYS A 75 13.10 4.23 11.19
C LYS A 75 12.94 5.71 11.52
N ILE A 76 12.39 6.00 12.70
CA ILE A 76 12.19 7.35 13.21
C ILE A 76 13.26 7.64 14.27
N ASN A 77 14.01 8.72 14.10
CA ASN A 77 15.04 9.14 15.06
C ASN A 77 14.53 10.18 16.07
N ASP A 78 13.38 10.82 15.81
CA ASP A 78 12.80 11.83 16.70
C ASP A 78 11.86 11.18 17.75
N PRO A 79 12.21 11.20 19.05
CA PRO A 79 11.38 10.64 20.11
C PRO A 79 9.98 11.28 20.20
N LYS A 80 9.84 12.56 19.84
CA LYS A 80 8.54 13.24 19.90
C LYS A 80 7.55 12.66 18.89
N VAL A 81 8.04 12.35 17.69
CA VAL A 81 7.22 11.75 16.62
C VAL A 81 6.81 10.33 17.03
N ILE A 82 7.73 9.56 17.62
CA ILE A 82 7.42 8.21 18.13
C ILE A 82 6.30 8.28 19.18
N ILE A 83 6.43 9.18 20.17
CA ILE A 83 5.43 9.35 21.22
C ILE A 83 4.06 9.77 20.64
N ASP A 84 4.04 10.73 19.71
CA ASP A 84 2.81 11.19 19.05
C ASP A 84 2.11 10.05 18.30
N LEU A 85 2.88 9.24 17.56
CA LEU A 85 2.37 8.07 16.87
C LEU A 85 1.80 7.05 17.87
N GLU A 86 2.53 6.71 18.93
CA GLU A 86 2.07 5.76 19.95
C GLU A 86 0.79 6.22 20.65
N GLN A 87 0.63 7.53 20.89
CA GLN A 87 -0.58 8.09 21.52
C GLN A 87 -1.80 8.09 20.58
N LYS A 88 -1.59 8.22 19.27
CA LYS A 88 -2.67 8.19 18.26
C LYS A 88 -3.24 6.80 18.00
N GLY A 89 -2.41 5.77 18.19
CA GLY A 89 -2.76 4.38 17.90
C GLY A 89 -3.25 3.59 19.11
N THR A 90 -3.86 2.44 18.84
CA THR A 90 -4.16 1.45 19.87
C THR A 90 -3.19 0.28 19.74
N GLY A 91 -2.34 0.08 20.75
CA GLY A 91 -1.33 -0.97 20.79
C GLY A 91 0.03 -0.58 20.21
N PRO A 92 1.00 -1.52 20.21
CA PRO A 92 2.37 -1.25 19.74
C PRO A 92 2.41 -0.82 18.28
N MET A 93 3.26 0.16 17.94
CA MET A 93 3.42 0.68 16.58
C MET A 93 3.69 -0.41 15.54
N ASP A 94 4.54 -1.39 15.89
CA ASP A 94 4.90 -2.49 15.00
C ASP A 94 3.66 -3.27 14.56
N SER A 95 2.80 -3.64 15.51
CA SER A 95 1.62 -4.46 15.26
C SER A 95 0.59 -3.80 14.33
N ARG A 96 0.62 -2.48 14.22
CA ARG A 96 -0.28 -1.67 13.39
C ARG A 96 0.42 -1.10 12.14
N THR A 97 1.66 -1.50 11.84
CA THR A 97 2.37 -1.03 10.65
C THR A 97 2.33 -2.07 9.53
N VAL A 98 1.86 -1.63 8.36
CA VAL A 98 1.94 -2.35 7.09
C VAL A 98 2.96 -1.67 6.20
N THR A 99 3.99 -2.38 5.78
CA THR A 99 5.07 -1.83 4.95
C THR A 99 5.00 -2.40 3.55
N ILE A 100 4.82 -1.51 2.58
CA ILE A 100 4.78 -1.83 1.16
C ILE A 100 6.21 -1.73 0.65
N CYS A 101 6.78 -2.85 0.20
CA CYS A 101 8.12 -2.90 -0.36
C CYS A 101 8.02 -2.85 -1.88
N SER A 102 8.45 -1.75 -2.49
CA SER A 102 8.38 -1.54 -3.93
C SER A 102 9.75 -1.24 -4.53
N GLY A 103 9.94 -1.51 -5.81
CA GLY A 103 11.19 -1.23 -6.51
C GLY A 103 11.13 -1.69 -7.95
N LEU A 104 11.89 -1.02 -8.81
CA LEU A 104 12.04 -1.41 -10.23
C LEU A 104 12.99 -2.60 -10.39
N ASP A 105 13.78 -2.89 -9.37
CA ASP A 105 14.69 -4.02 -9.30
C ASP A 105 14.75 -4.56 -7.86
N LEU A 106 15.47 -5.67 -7.67
CA LEU A 106 15.56 -6.38 -6.38
C LEU A 106 16.62 -5.80 -5.42
N VAL A 107 17.31 -4.73 -5.81
CA VAL A 107 18.39 -4.09 -5.04
C VAL A 107 17.90 -2.75 -4.47
N ASN A 108 17.30 -1.92 -5.30
CA ASN A 108 16.77 -0.60 -4.99
C ASN A 108 15.33 -0.71 -4.50
N ILE A 109 15.18 -1.18 -3.27
CA ILE A 109 13.87 -1.35 -2.62
C ILE A 109 13.53 -0.09 -1.82
N ASN A 110 12.39 0.50 -2.13
CA ASN A 110 11.74 1.52 -1.32
C ASN A 110 10.78 0.86 -0.33
N TYR A 111 10.86 1.28 0.93
CA TYR A 111 9.96 0.86 1.99
C TYR A 111 8.97 1.98 2.25
N THR A 112 7.69 1.73 2.01
CA THR A 112 6.61 2.67 2.33
C THR A 112 5.82 2.14 3.52
N PRO A 113 6.21 2.50 4.77
CA PRO A 113 5.49 2.11 5.97
C PRO A 113 4.20 2.93 6.13
N MET A 114 3.09 2.22 6.27
CA MET A 114 1.76 2.75 6.53
C MET A 114 1.33 2.33 7.94
N ILE A 115 1.21 3.30 8.84
CA ILE A 115 0.89 3.06 10.25
C ILE A 115 -0.62 3.25 10.45
N ALA A 116 -1.34 2.16 10.70
CA ALA A 116 -2.77 2.19 10.96
C ALA A 116 -3.06 2.71 12.38
N ARG A 117 -4.33 3.07 12.63
CA ARG A 117 -4.80 3.39 13.98
C ARG A 117 -4.78 2.17 14.91
N ASP A 118 -5.04 0.99 14.37
CA ASP A 118 -5.20 -0.26 15.11
C ASP A 118 -4.60 -1.47 14.37
N GLN A 119 -4.31 -2.52 15.12
CA GLN A 119 -3.73 -3.76 14.59
C GLN A 119 -4.67 -4.49 13.61
N GLU A 120 -5.98 -4.39 13.81
CA GLU A 120 -6.97 -5.10 13.00
C GLU A 120 -6.98 -4.55 11.57
N THR A 121 -7.04 -3.22 11.44
CA THR A 121 -6.93 -2.49 10.18
C THR A 121 -5.63 -2.85 9.45
N ALA A 122 -4.49 -2.82 10.16
CA ALA A 122 -3.20 -3.19 9.57
C ALA A 122 -3.21 -4.63 9.02
N LYS A 123 -3.75 -5.58 9.78
CA LYS A 123 -3.85 -6.98 9.35
C LYS A 123 -4.76 -7.15 8.14
N MET A 124 -5.94 -6.53 8.15
CA MET A 124 -6.88 -6.57 7.01
C MET A 124 -6.25 -6.00 5.74
N TRP A 125 -5.50 -4.90 5.86
CA TRP A 125 -4.79 -4.28 4.74
C TRP A 125 -3.65 -5.15 4.22
N PHE A 126 -2.85 -5.73 5.11
CA PHE A 126 -1.80 -6.70 4.76
C PHE A 126 -2.38 -7.88 3.97
N GLU A 127 -3.44 -8.51 4.48
CA GLU A 127 -4.09 -9.66 3.83
C GLU A 127 -4.74 -9.27 2.50
N GLY A 128 -5.34 -8.09 2.42
CA GLY A 128 -5.92 -7.55 1.20
C GLY A 128 -4.89 -7.32 0.12
N LEU A 129 -3.82 -6.59 0.43
CA LEU A 129 -2.75 -6.26 -0.53
C LEU A 129 -2.03 -7.52 -1.00
N ARG A 130 -1.77 -8.50 -0.11
CA ARG A 130 -1.16 -9.78 -0.49
C ARG A 130 -1.98 -10.62 -1.47
N LYS A 131 -3.27 -10.37 -1.61
CA LYS A 131 -4.10 -11.02 -2.65
C LYS A 131 -3.90 -10.39 -4.02
N LEU A 132 -3.50 -9.11 -4.08
CA LEU A 132 -3.36 -8.35 -5.31
C LEU A 132 -1.95 -8.38 -5.89
N THR A 133 -0.92 -8.29 -5.03
CA THR A 133 0.49 -8.24 -5.46
C THR A 133 0.96 -9.44 -6.31
N PRO A 134 0.51 -10.69 -6.11
CA PRO A 134 0.95 -11.80 -6.96
C PRO A 134 0.28 -11.83 -8.35
N ASN A 135 -0.54 -10.84 -8.73
CA ASN A 135 -1.27 -10.81 -9.99
C ASN A 135 -0.37 -10.51 -11.20
N THR A 136 0.50 -11.46 -11.57
CA THR A 136 1.40 -11.33 -12.73
C THR A 136 0.65 -11.20 -14.07
N LYS A 137 -0.62 -11.60 -14.14
CA LYS A 137 -1.45 -11.45 -15.34
C LYS A 137 -1.79 -9.99 -15.62
N ALA A 138 -1.92 -9.15 -14.59
CA ALA A 138 -2.16 -7.71 -14.76
C ALA A 138 -1.01 -6.98 -15.48
N ASN A 139 0.19 -7.57 -15.46
CA ASN A 139 1.36 -7.05 -16.19
C ASN A 139 1.33 -7.40 -17.69
N ASN A 140 0.45 -8.31 -18.11
CA ASN A 140 0.37 -8.85 -19.47
C ASN A 140 -0.95 -8.49 -20.16
N ILE A 141 -1.61 -7.42 -19.71
CA ILE A 141 -2.85 -6.91 -20.32
C ILE A 141 -2.58 -6.31 -21.71
N CYS A 142 -3.62 -6.24 -22.54
CA CYS A 142 -3.47 -5.66 -23.87
C CYS A 142 -3.21 -4.14 -23.81
N PRO A 143 -2.58 -3.55 -24.83
CA PRO A 143 -2.27 -2.11 -24.86
C PRO A 143 -3.49 -1.22 -24.61
N MET A 144 -4.66 -1.57 -25.14
CA MET A 144 -5.89 -0.81 -24.92
C MET A 144 -6.33 -0.78 -23.46
N THR A 145 -6.08 -1.85 -22.70
CA THR A 145 -6.35 -1.87 -21.25
C THR A 145 -5.26 -1.12 -20.51
N SER A 146 -4.00 -1.22 -20.95
CA SER A 146 -2.90 -0.45 -20.34
C SER A 146 -3.06 1.05 -20.50
N LEU A 147 -3.67 1.52 -21.59
CA LEU A 147 -3.99 2.94 -21.82
C LEU A 147 -5.17 3.45 -20.97
N LYS A 148 -5.93 2.54 -20.35
CA LYS A 148 -7.04 2.86 -19.44
C LYS A 148 -6.64 2.81 -17.97
N LYS A 149 -5.40 2.38 -17.69
CA LYS A 149 -4.75 2.63 -16.41
C LYS A 149 -4.53 4.13 -16.28
#